data_AF-A0A644YPA7-F1
#
_entry.id   AF-A0A644YPA7-F1
#
_cell.length_a   1.000
_cell.length_b   1.000
_cell.length_c   1.000
_cell.angle_alpha   90.00
_cell.angle_beta   90.00
_cell.angle_gamma   90.00
#
_symmetry.space_group_name_H-M   'P 1'
#
loop_
_entity.id
_entity.type
_entity.pdbx_description
1 polymer ?
#
loop_
_entity_poly.entity_id
_entity_poly.type
_entity_poly.pdbx_seq_one_letter_code
_entity_poly.pdbx_strand_id
1 'polypeptide(L)'
;MNMAIFINTNKSVTFEGVKLHLFYPSGSEMEEDKLFAQNVFSVVQELPYSFKYDGKQRFTFRPDLSFFLNGIFLGYSELKSNWTNQTADKNGRKKVSKDYLNAVQEYLVIADQNDLSQTIRKDFLKVFEKAIHITATDLSETLVIRNISTLFEDIKTVVTNGSYDFEQYEKKFTKEFKTYPLKNKEASKTERFEEVFKALYDKKMIEKEILYYNFIERDLIKKEGSKTKEYKHNDGRLISPRPKQKFGTDKVLAKIEEFLIHENEPDYFIKKLEKELKAKGLGEVQIQELINKRLKYQNNKTVYSLLLQYAAGFGKSNIIG
;
A
#
# COMPACT_ATOMS: atom_id res chain seq x y z
N MET A 1 -2.93 -15.15 0.40
CA MET A 1 -1.98 -14.41 -0.45
C MET A 1 -2.57 -13.05 -0.76
N ASN A 2 -1.78 -11.98 -0.62
CA ASN A 2 -2.18 -10.62 -0.95
C ASN A 2 -2.49 -10.48 -2.46
N MET A 3 -3.45 -9.63 -2.81
CA MET A 3 -3.93 -9.52 -4.19
C MET A 3 -2.89 -8.96 -5.17
N ALA A 4 -1.99 -8.07 -4.72
CA ALA A 4 -0.88 -7.61 -5.55
C ALA A 4 0.01 -8.78 -6.01
N ILE A 5 0.38 -9.64 -5.06
CA ILE A 5 1.23 -10.82 -5.30
C ILE A 5 0.50 -11.83 -6.19
N PHE A 6 -0.79 -12.07 -5.91
CA PHE A 6 -1.60 -12.95 -6.74
C PHE A 6 -1.59 -12.53 -8.21
N ILE A 7 -1.84 -11.25 -8.49
CA ILE A 7 -1.90 -10.70 -9.85
C ILE A 7 -0.52 -10.78 -10.52
N ASN A 8 0.54 -10.41 -9.80
CA ASN A 8 1.90 -10.42 -10.35
C ASN A 8 2.38 -11.84 -10.68
N THR A 9 2.07 -12.82 -9.83
CA THR A 9 2.45 -14.23 -10.05
C THR A 9 1.63 -14.89 -11.15
N ASN A 10 0.31 -14.66 -11.18
CA ASN A 10 -0.61 -15.40 -12.06
C ASN A 10 -1.07 -14.58 -13.25
N LYS A 11 -0.21 -13.71 -13.81
CA LYS A 11 -0.48 -12.69 -14.86
C LYS A 11 -1.62 -12.99 -15.85
N SER A 12 -1.84 -14.26 -16.19
CA SER A 12 -3.05 -14.76 -16.85
C SER A 12 -3.61 -16.02 -16.16
N VAL A 13 -4.92 -16.24 -16.29
CA VAL A 13 -5.60 -17.51 -15.97
C VAL A 13 -6.21 -18.11 -17.23
N THR A 14 -6.25 -19.44 -17.33
CA THR A 14 -6.99 -20.12 -18.40
C THR A 14 -8.29 -20.66 -17.84
N PHE A 15 -9.42 -20.23 -18.40
CA PHE A 15 -10.76 -20.69 -18.02
C PHE A 15 -11.46 -21.23 -19.26
N GLU A 16 -11.91 -22.49 -19.20
CA GLU A 16 -12.61 -23.16 -20.32
C GLU A 16 -11.87 -23.05 -21.68
N GLY A 17 -10.54 -23.12 -21.66
CA GLY A 17 -9.69 -23.00 -22.85
C GLY A 17 -9.40 -21.56 -23.30
N VAL A 18 -10.02 -20.55 -22.67
CA VAL A 18 -9.76 -19.14 -22.95
C VAL A 18 -8.73 -18.58 -21.97
N LYS A 19 -7.63 -18.03 -22.48
CA LYS A 19 -6.61 -17.36 -21.68
C LYS A 19 -7.02 -15.92 -21.41
N LEU A 20 -7.25 -15.60 -20.14
CA LEU A 20 -7.63 -14.28 -19.65
C LEU A 20 -6.43 -13.64 -18.95
N HIS A 21 -6.06 -12.44 -19.36
CA HIS A 21 -5.02 -11.67 -18.70
C HIS A 21 -5.61 -10.96 -17.47
N LEU A 22 -4.99 -11.18 -16.31
CA LEU A 22 -5.42 -10.55 -15.05
C LEU A 22 -4.94 -9.11 -14.97
N PHE A 23 -3.79 -8.81 -15.57
CA PHE A 23 -3.18 -7.48 -15.58
C PHE A 23 -2.16 -7.35 -16.73
N TYR A 24 -2.23 -6.24 -17.44
CA TYR A 24 -1.18 -5.82 -18.37
C TYR A 24 -0.31 -4.73 -17.72
N PRO A 25 1.02 -4.91 -17.60
CA PRO A 25 1.89 -3.82 -17.18
C PRO A 25 2.04 -2.77 -18.28
N SER A 26 2.43 -1.58 -17.88
CA SER A 26 2.70 -0.42 -18.69
C SER A 26 4.15 -0.42 -19.21
N GLY A 27 4.42 0.38 -20.24
CA GLY A 27 5.76 0.50 -20.83
C GLY A 27 6.24 -0.75 -21.55
N SER A 28 5.35 -1.49 -22.21
CA SER A 28 5.76 -2.65 -23.03
C SER A 28 6.59 -2.20 -24.24
N GLU A 29 7.63 -2.95 -24.61
CA GLU A 29 8.54 -2.55 -25.69
C GLU A 29 7.85 -2.45 -27.06
N MET A 30 6.85 -3.31 -27.33
CA MET A 30 6.17 -3.37 -28.62
C MET A 30 4.91 -2.50 -28.69
N GLU A 31 4.19 -2.36 -27.57
CA GLU A 31 2.86 -1.74 -27.54
C GLU A 31 2.76 -0.56 -26.57
N GLU A 32 3.88 -0.14 -25.98
CA GLU A 32 3.96 0.90 -24.94
C GLU A 32 2.88 0.67 -23.87
N ASP A 33 1.97 1.64 -23.72
CA ASP A 33 0.86 1.62 -22.76
C ASP A 33 -0.47 1.15 -23.36
N LYS A 34 -0.53 0.71 -24.62
CA LYS A 34 -1.81 0.33 -25.25
C LYS A 34 -2.48 -0.85 -24.55
N LEU A 35 -1.72 -1.90 -24.20
CA LEU A 35 -2.24 -3.03 -23.43
C LEU A 35 -2.60 -2.63 -22.01
N PHE A 36 -1.79 -1.77 -21.38
CA PHE A 36 -2.08 -1.22 -20.06
C PHE A 36 -3.41 -0.46 -20.04
N ALA A 37 -3.72 0.27 -21.10
CA ALA A 37 -4.98 1.01 -21.25
C ALA A 37 -6.22 0.09 -21.33
N GLN A 38 -6.06 -1.20 -21.65
CA GLN A 38 -7.14 -2.18 -21.63
C GLN A 38 -7.51 -2.65 -20.22
N ASN A 39 -6.65 -2.42 -19.23
CA ASN A 39 -7.01 -2.70 -17.84
C ASN A 39 -8.17 -1.81 -17.39
N VAL A 40 -9.17 -2.43 -16.79
CA VAL A 40 -10.33 -1.75 -16.21
C VAL A 40 -10.08 -1.52 -14.73
N PHE A 41 -9.92 -0.27 -14.34
CA PHE A 41 -9.85 0.16 -12.94
C PHE A 41 -11.22 0.71 -12.55
N SER A 42 -11.85 0.16 -11.53
CA SER A 42 -13.19 0.56 -11.11
C SER A 42 -13.28 0.76 -9.61
N VAL A 43 -14.09 1.75 -9.24
CA VAL A 43 -14.50 2.01 -7.85
C VAL A 43 -16.00 1.77 -7.74
N VAL A 44 -16.42 1.08 -6.69
CA VAL A 44 -17.83 0.83 -6.38
C VAL A 44 -18.11 1.42 -5.01
N GLN A 45 -19.12 2.28 -4.94
CA GLN A 45 -19.58 2.85 -3.67
C GLN A 45 -20.48 1.86 -2.97
N GLU A 46 -20.37 1.78 -1.65
CA GLU A 46 -21.34 1.07 -0.80
C GLU A 46 -21.57 -0.41 -1.15
N LEU A 47 -20.56 -1.10 -1.72
CA LEU A 47 -20.68 -2.51 -2.11
C LEU A 47 -20.82 -3.41 -0.87
N PRO A 48 -21.98 -4.04 -0.61
CA PRO A 48 -22.13 -4.88 0.56
C PRO A 48 -21.32 -6.17 0.44
N TYR A 49 -20.60 -6.52 1.50
CA TYR A 49 -20.03 -7.86 1.67
C TYR A 49 -20.91 -8.65 2.63
N SER A 50 -21.32 -9.85 2.22
CA SER A 50 -22.05 -10.80 3.06
C SER A 50 -21.36 -12.16 2.96
N PHE A 51 -21.01 -12.72 4.11
CA PHE A 51 -20.48 -14.08 4.21
C PHE A 51 -21.56 -15.00 4.78
N LYS A 52 -21.83 -16.09 4.04
CA LYS A 52 -22.77 -17.14 4.43
C LYS A 52 -22.02 -18.44 4.66
N TYR A 53 -22.39 -19.13 5.73
CA TYR A 53 -21.86 -20.46 6.05
C TYR A 53 -23.02 -21.32 6.59
N ASP A 54 -23.13 -22.56 6.10
CA ASP A 54 -24.26 -23.46 6.35
C ASP A 54 -25.65 -22.82 6.13
N GLY A 55 -25.78 -22.10 5.01
CA GLY A 55 -27.04 -21.42 4.64
C GLY A 55 -27.40 -20.21 5.51
N LYS A 56 -26.64 -19.91 6.56
CA LYS A 56 -26.88 -18.76 7.46
C LYS A 56 -25.92 -17.61 7.14
N GLN A 57 -26.43 -16.38 7.17
CA GLN A 57 -25.56 -15.21 7.12
C GLN A 57 -24.82 -15.08 8.45
N ARG A 58 -23.49 -15.11 8.39
CA ARG A 58 -22.60 -15.04 9.57
C ARG A 58 -22.05 -13.65 9.78
N PHE A 59 -21.77 -12.94 8.70
CA PHE A 59 -21.18 -11.62 8.77
C PHE A 59 -21.59 -10.77 7.59
N THR A 60 -21.77 -9.48 7.84
CA THR A 60 -22.00 -8.50 6.80
C THR A 60 -21.35 -7.19 7.20
N PHE A 61 -20.75 -6.51 6.24
CA PHE A 61 -20.36 -5.11 6.38
C PHE A 61 -20.43 -4.43 5.02
N ARG A 62 -20.43 -3.10 5.04
CA ARG A 62 -20.47 -2.28 3.84
C ARG A 62 -19.36 -1.24 3.95
N PRO A 63 -18.29 -1.34 3.13
CA PRO A 63 -17.33 -0.26 2.97
C PRO A 63 -17.91 0.88 2.14
N ASP A 64 -17.42 2.10 2.38
CA ASP A 64 -17.86 3.28 1.64
C ASP A 64 -17.38 3.23 0.18
N LEU A 65 -16.12 2.84 -0.06
CA LEU A 65 -15.55 2.63 -1.40
C LEU A 65 -14.84 1.28 -1.49
N SER A 66 -15.05 0.55 -2.57
CA SER A 66 -14.30 -0.67 -2.92
C SER A 66 -13.62 -0.53 -4.27
N PHE A 67 -12.37 -0.98 -4.37
CA PHE A 67 -11.52 -0.81 -5.56
C PHE A 67 -11.22 -2.13 -6.24
N PHE A 68 -11.25 -2.13 -7.57
CA PHE A 68 -11.05 -3.31 -8.40
C PHE A 68 -10.17 -3.03 -9.61
N LEU A 69 -9.45 -4.07 -10.03
CA LEU A 69 -8.73 -4.14 -11.31
C LEU A 69 -9.21 -5.36 -12.07
N ASN A 70 -9.78 -5.17 -13.27
CA ASN A 70 -10.31 -6.25 -14.11
C ASN A 70 -11.28 -7.17 -13.34
N GLY A 71 -12.11 -6.58 -12.47
CA GLY A 71 -13.06 -7.30 -11.59
C GLY A 71 -12.43 -7.94 -10.35
N ILE A 72 -11.11 -7.85 -10.18
CA ILE A 72 -10.38 -8.39 -9.03
C ILE A 72 -10.31 -7.34 -7.92
N PHE A 73 -10.78 -7.70 -6.73
CA PHE A 73 -10.76 -6.84 -5.55
C PHE A 73 -9.33 -6.46 -5.13
N LEU A 74 -9.08 -5.18 -4.87
CA LEU A 74 -7.78 -4.66 -4.43
C LEU A 74 -7.78 -4.24 -2.96
N GLY A 75 -8.91 -3.75 -2.46
CA GLY A 75 -9.02 -3.14 -1.14
C GLY A 75 -10.23 -2.21 -1.05
N TYR A 76 -10.41 -1.58 0.09
CA TYR A 76 -11.52 -0.67 0.33
C TYR A 76 -11.09 0.55 1.15
N SER A 77 -11.89 1.63 1.09
CA SER A 77 -11.73 2.82 1.92
C SER A 77 -13.00 3.08 2.71
N GLU A 78 -12.82 3.40 3.98
CA GLU A 78 -13.80 4.10 4.80
C GLU A 78 -13.66 5.61 4.60
N LEU A 79 -14.76 6.30 4.37
CA LEU A 79 -14.84 7.75 4.29
C LEU A 79 -15.51 8.27 5.56
N LYS A 80 -14.97 9.35 6.11
CA LYS A 80 -15.54 10.03 7.28
C LYS A 80 -15.67 11.51 7.01
N SER A 81 -16.75 12.09 7.53
CA SER A 81 -17.06 13.50 7.33
C SER A 81 -16.73 14.28 8.59
N ASN A 82 -15.80 15.22 8.45
CA ASN A 82 -15.48 16.16 9.53
C ASN A 82 -16.67 17.07 9.86
N TRP A 83 -17.63 17.28 8.93
CA TRP A 83 -18.86 18.05 9.21
C TRP A 83 -19.76 17.37 10.24
N THR A 84 -19.74 16.04 10.30
CA THR A 84 -20.49 15.26 11.30
C THR A 84 -19.66 14.95 12.55
N ASN A 85 -18.57 15.70 12.79
CA ASN A 85 -17.60 15.44 13.86
C ASN A 85 -17.01 14.02 13.84
N GLN A 86 -16.97 13.38 12.66
CA GLN A 86 -16.31 12.09 12.47
C GLN A 86 -14.95 12.31 11.83
N THR A 87 -13.94 11.58 12.31
CA THR A 87 -12.60 11.64 11.71
C THR A 87 -12.15 10.28 11.22
N ALA A 88 -11.23 10.29 10.26
CA ALA A 88 -10.58 9.08 9.77
C ALA A 88 -9.90 8.34 10.92
N ASP A 89 -9.13 9.06 11.74
CA ASP A 89 -8.36 8.50 12.85
C ASP A 89 -9.24 7.90 13.94
N LYS A 90 -10.31 8.57 14.37
CA LYS A 90 -11.14 8.06 15.46
C LYS A 90 -12.23 7.11 14.96
N ASN A 91 -13.03 7.55 14.00
CA ASN A 91 -14.23 6.82 13.58
C ASN A 91 -13.91 5.79 12.50
N GLY A 92 -13.11 6.18 11.49
CA GLY A 92 -12.73 5.31 10.39
C GLY A 92 -11.93 4.11 10.85
N ARG A 93 -10.83 4.35 11.59
CA ARG A 93 -10.01 3.26 12.14
C ARG A 93 -10.80 2.35 13.08
N LYS A 94 -11.61 2.93 13.96
CA LYS A 94 -12.44 2.16 14.89
C LYS A 94 -13.44 1.27 14.16
N LYS A 95 -14.04 1.75 13.05
CA LYS A 95 -14.92 0.92 12.22
C LYS A 95 -14.17 -0.26 11.62
N VAL A 96 -13.05 -0.03 10.93
CA VAL A 96 -12.23 -1.12 10.36
C VAL A 96 -11.77 -2.11 11.44
N SER A 97 -11.33 -1.60 12.60
CA SER A 97 -10.89 -2.41 13.75
C SER A 97 -12.00 -3.31 14.26
N LYS A 98 -13.22 -2.78 14.42
CA LYS A 98 -14.40 -3.52 14.89
C LYS A 98 -14.90 -4.51 13.86
N ASP A 99 -15.00 -4.10 12.59
CA ASP A 99 -15.46 -4.96 11.50
C ASP A 99 -14.54 -6.18 11.37
N TYR A 100 -13.22 -5.99 11.45
CA TYR A 100 -12.27 -7.10 11.43
C TYR A 100 -12.31 -7.96 12.69
N LEU A 101 -12.38 -7.35 13.88
CA LEU A 101 -12.52 -8.07 15.15
C LEU A 101 -13.74 -9.00 15.14
N ASN A 102 -14.91 -8.45 14.79
CA ASN A 102 -16.17 -9.19 14.70
C ASN A 102 -16.07 -10.33 13.68
N ALA A 103 -15.49 -10.06 12.49
CA ALA A 103 -15.30 -11.10 11.47
C ALA A 103 -14.41 -12.25 11.96
N VAL A 104 -13.32 -11.94 12.68
CA VAL A 104 -12.41 -12.96 13.23
C VAL A 104 -13.11 -13.76 14.34
N GLN A 105 -13.86 -13.10 15.23
CA GLN A 105 -14.62 -13.79 16.28
C GLN A 105 -15.66 -14.76 15.67
N GLU A 106 -16.44 -14.31 14.69
CA GLU A 106 -17.39 -15.16 13.97
C GLU A 106 -16.68 -16.31 13.24
N TYR A 107 -15.53 -16.04 12.62
CA TYR A 107 -14.72 -17.09 12.01
C TYR A 107 -14.28 -18.15 13.04
N LEU A 108 -13.84 -17.74 14.23
CA LEU A 108 -13.38 -18.66 15.27
C LEU A 108 -14.53 -19.55 15.79
N VAL A 109 -15.76 -19.04 15.82
CA VAL A 109 -16.96 -19.83 16.14
C VAL A 109 -17.23 -20.87 15.05
N ILE A 110 -17.09 -20.51 13.77
CA ILE A 110 -17.31 -21.43 12.65
C ILE A 110 -16.23 -22.50 12.56
N ALA A 111 -14.97 -22.10 12.75
CA ALA A 111 -13.82 -22.98 12.57
C ALA A 111 -13.72 -24.07 13.64
N ASP A 112 -14.34 -23.87 14.81
CA ASP A 112 -14.38 -24.79 15.96
C ASP A 112 -13.10 -25.62 16.15
N GLN A 113 -11.95 -24.93 16.14
CA GLN A 113 -10.60 -25.50 16.26
C GLN A 113 -10.17 -26.52 15.17
N ASN A 114 -10.96 -26.71 14.11
CA ASN A 114 -10.80 -27.79 13.13
C ASN A 114 -10.57 -27.34 11.67
N ASP A 115 -10.48 -26.04 11.38
CA ASP A 115 -10.06 -25.55 10.04
C ASP A 115 -8.52 -25.68 9.83
N LEU A 116 -8.01 -26.90 9.89
CA LEU A 116 -6.58 -27.21 9.72
C LEU A 116 -6.03 -26.70 8.38
N SER A 117 -6.86 -26.75 7.33
CA SER A 117 -6.53 -26.29 5.97
C SER A 117 -6.59 -24.75 5.79
N GLN A 118 -7.17 -24.06 6.77
CA GLN A 118 -7.47 -22.63 6.75
C GLN A 118 -8.34 -22.20 5.56
N THR A 119 -9.14 -23.10 4.99
CA THR A 119 -9.93 -22.82 3.80
C THR A 119 -11.08 -21.87 4.12
N ILE A 120 -11.73 -22.07 5.27
CA ILE A 120 -12.79 -21.20 5.76
C ILE A 120 -12.23 -19.80 6.05
N ARG A 121 -11.07 -19.72 6.72
CA ARG A 121 -10.40 -18.42 6.97
C ARG A 121 -10.13 -17.67 5.68
N LYS A 122 -9.51 -18.35 4.72
CA LYS A 122 -9.08 -17.78 3.43
C LYS A 122 -10.26 -17.30 2.59
N ASP A 123 -11.45 -17.86 2.78
CA ASP A 123 -12.65 -17.44 2.10
C ASP A 123 -13.39 -16.34 2.86
N PHE A 124 -13.59 -16.51 4.17
CA PHE A 124 -14.33 -15.57 5.01
C PHE A 124 -13.58 -14.25 5.19
N LEU A 125 -12.30 -14.28 5.58
CA LEU A 125 -11.55 -13.07 5.91
C LEU A 125 -10.89 -12.42 4.68
N LYS A 126 -11.14 -12.91 3.46
CA LYS A 126 -10.44 -12.49 2.23
C LYS A 126 -10.50 -10.99 1.96
N VAL A 127 -11.64 -10.37 2.26
CA VAL A 127 -11.88 -8.93 2.08
C VAL A 127 -10.99 -8.06 2.96
N PHE A 128 -10.53 -8.59 4.09
CA PHE A 128 -9.56 -7.93 4.97
C PHE A 128 -8.13 -8.38 4.66
N GLU A 129 -7.88 -9.69 4.67
CA GLU A 129 -6.54 -10.26 4.69
C GLU A 129 -5.87 -10.33 3.32
N LYS A 130 -6.63 -10.32 2.21
CA LYS A 130 -6.06 -10.31 0.86
C LYS A 130 -5.90 -8.91 0.27
N ALA A 131 -6.55 -7.89 0.85
CA ALA A 131 -6.45 -6.51 0.38
C ALA A 131 -4.99 -6.05 0.28
N ILE A 132 -4.64 -5.34 -0.80
CA ILE A 132 -3.35 -4.65 -0.96
C ILE A 132 -3.19 -3.64 0.16
N HIS A 133 -4.23 -2.85 0.38
CA HIS A 133 -4.34 -1.93 1.50
C HIS A 133 -5.81 -1.63 1.79
N ILE A 134 -6.08 -1.26 3.03
CA ILE A 134 -7.35 -0.72 3.50
C ILE A 134 -7.08 0.68 4.02
N THR A 135 -7.98 1.62 3.72
CA THR A 135 -7.83 3.01 4.13
C THR A 135 -9.01 3.51 4.95
N ALA A 136 -8.72 4.50 5.78
CA ALA A 136 -9.73 5.34 6.40
C ALA A 136 -9.35 6.79 6.08
N THR A 137 -10.26 7.55 5.49
CA THR A 137 -9.98 8.91 4.99
C THR A 137 -11.06 9.90 5.42
N ASP A 138 -10.63 11.11 5.76
CA ASP A 138 -11.46 12.30 5.84
C ASP A 138 -10.78 13.45 5.06
N LEU A 139 -11.27 14.69 5.18
CA LEU A 139 -10.70 15.83 4.45
C LEU A 139 -9.35 16.31 5.01
N SER A 140 -8.89 15.73 6.12
CA SER A 140 -7.67 16.14 6.83
C SER A 140 -6.56 15.12 6.68
N GLU A 141 -6.88 13.82 6.74
CA GLU A 141 -5.90 12.76 6.65
C GLU A 141 -6.45 11.45 6.07
N THR A 142 -5.52 10.63 5.56
CA THR A 142 -5.77 9.25 5.16
C THR A 142 -4.85 8.34 5.95
N LEU A 143 -5.42 7.33 6.59
CA LEU A 143 -4.68 6.24 7.21
C LEU A 143 -4.69 5.02 6.30
N VAL A 144 -3.62 4.23 6.36
CA VAL A 144 -3.42 3.03 5.53
C VAL A 144 -2.94 1.85 6.38
N ILE A 145 -3.60 0.70 6.24
CA ILE A 145 -3.15 -0.58 6.78
C ILE A 145 -2.99 -1.57 5.62
N ARG A 146 -1.86 -2.30 5.59
CA ARG A 146 -1.49 -3.19 4.47
C ARG A 146 -1.45 -4.66 4.84
N ASN A 147 -1.32 -4.96 6.12
CA ASN A 147 -1.22 -6.33 6.60
C ASN A 147 -2.00 -6.50 7.91
N ILE A 148 -3.33 -6.48 7.80
CA ILE A 148 -4.23 -6.64 8.94
C ILE A 148 -4.19 -8.08 9.51
N SER A 149 -3.82 -9.07 8.68
CA SER A 149 -3.74 -10.48 9.08
C SER A 149 -2.76 -10.77 10.23
N THR A 150 -1.74 -9.92 10.44
CA THR A 150 -0.81 -10.08 11.57
C THR A 150 -1.47 -9.90 12.93
N LEU A 151 -2.66 -9.29 12.97
CA LEU A 151 -3.43 -9.04 14.18
C LEU A 151 -4.38 -10.19 14.52
N PHE A 152 -4.49 -11.20 13.65
CA PHE A 152 -5.38 -12.33 13.85
C PHE A 152 -5.05 -13.11 15.13
N GLU A 153 -3.77 -13.43 15.35
CA GLU A 153 -3.35 -14.23 16.53
C GLU A 153 -3.62 -13.51 17.85
N ASP A 154 -3.57 -12.17 17.85
CA ASP A 154 -3.92 -11.36 19.03
C ASP A 154 -5.39 -11.55 19.42
N ILE A 155 -6.29 -11.51 18.43
CA ILE A 155 -7.73 -11.75 18.64
C ILE A 155 -7.97 -13.20 19.08
N LYS A 156 -7.37 -14.16 18.36
CA LYS A 156 -7.53 -15.58 18.64
C LYS A 156 -7.08 -15.93 20.06
N THR A 157 -5.97 -15.36 20.53
CA THR A 157 -5.46 -15.59 21.88
C THR A 157 -6.46 -15.15 22.94
N VAL A 158 -7.04 -13.94 22.79
CA VAL A 158 -8.04 -13.40 23.73
C VAL A 158 -9.28 -14.30 23.78
N VAL A 159 -9.81 -14.68 22.60
CA VAL A 159 -11.00 -15.56 22.50
C VAL A 159 -10.73 -16.94 23.09
N THR A 160 -9.56 -17.53 22.81
CA THR A 160 -9.19 -18.87 23.31
C THR A 160 -9.06 -18.88 24.83
N ASN A 161 -8.62 -17.77 25.42
CA ASN A 161 -8.52 -17.60 26.87
C ASN A 161 -9.88 -17.31 27.55
N GLY A 162 -10.99 -17.26 26.79
CA GLY A 162 -12.31 -16.90 27.32
C GLY A 162 -12.40 -15.44 27.79
N SER A 163 -11.47 -14.58 27.35
CA SER A 163 -11.43 -13.17 27.72
C SER A 163 -12.20 -12.30 26.71
N TYR A 164 -12.59 -11.11 27.15
CA TYR A 164 -13.20 -10.07 26.31
C TYR A 164 -12.35 -8.79 26.26
N ASP A 165 -11.13 -8.85 26.82
CA ASP A 165 -10.20 -7.74 26.80
C ASP A 165 -9.37 -7.74 25.51
N PHE A 166 -9.75 -6.86 24.58
CA PHE A 166 -9.07 -6.67 23.30
C PHE A 166 -8.14 -5.44 23.29
N GLU A 167 -7.78 -4.86 24.44
CA GLU A 167 -7.00 -3.62 24.50
C GLU A 167 -5.64 -3.76 23.79
N GLN A 168 -4.99 -4.92 23.90
CA GLN A 168 -3.72 -5.18 23.21
C GLN A 168 -3.90 -5.21 21.68
N TYR A 169 -4.97 -5.84 21.20
CA TYR A 169 -5.33 -5.85 19.78
C TYR A 169 -5.57 -4.41 19.29
N GLU A 170 -6.38 -3.63 20.00
CA GLU A 170 -6.70 -2.25 19.63
C GLU A 170 -5.46 -1.35 19.60
N LYS A 171 -4.56 -1.51 20.57
CA LYS A 171 -3.26 -0.80 20.60
C LYS A 171 -2.39 -1.16 19.40
N LYS A 172 -2.28 -2.44 19.05
CA LYS A 172 -1.51 -2.90 17.88
C LYS A 172 -2.14 -2.48 16.55
N PHE A 173 -3.46 -2.61 16.43
CA PHE A 173 -4.21 -2.10 15.29
C PHE A 173 -3.97 -0.60 15.10
N THR A 174 -4.01 0.15 16.20
CA THR A 174 -3.70 1.59 16.22
C THR A 174 -2.22 1.89 15.89
N LYS A 175 -1.34 0.93 16.11
CA LYS A 175 0.06 1.06 15.71
C LYS A 175 0.25 0.77 14.21
N GLU A 176 -0.45 -0.18 13.63
CA GLU A 176 -0.25 -0.60 12.24
C GLU A 176 -1.00 0.26 11.21
N PHE A 177 -2.15 0.83 11.57
CA PHE A 177 -2.94 1.67 10.66
C PHE A 177 -2.40 3.11 10.63
N LYS A 178 -1.40 3.39 9.78
CA LYS A 178 -0.61 4.63 9.82
C LYS A 178 -1.11 5.71 8.87
N THR A 179 -1.00 6.98 9.25
CA THR A 179 -1.24 8.13 8.38
C THR A 179 -0.29 8.13 7.17
N TYR A 180 -0.83 8.43 5.98
CA TYR A 180 -0.06 8.61 4.77
C TYR A 180 0.58 10.01 4.73
N PRO A 181 1.87 10.17 4.39
CA PRO A 181 2.50 11.48 4.35
C PRO A 181 2.01 12.35 3.18
N LEU A 182 2.15 13.67 3.35
CA LEU A 182 1.87 14.68 2.34
C LEU A 182 3.15 15.35 1.84
N LYS A 183 3.19 15.73 0.56
CA LYS A 183 4.22 16.58 -0.04
C LYS A 183 4.04 18.02 0.38
N ASN A 184 2.82 18.56 0.25
CA ASN A 184 2.50 19.92 0.66
C ASN A 184 1.51 19.94 1.83
N LYS A 185 2.01 20.21 3.03
CA LYS A 185 1.18 20.27 4.24
C LYS A 185 0.27 21.50 4.30
N GLU A 186 0.67 22.57 3.62
CA GLU A 186 -0.03 23.86 3.57
C GLU A 186 -1.06 23.93 2.44
N ALA A 187 -1.17 22.88 1.62
CA ALA A 187 -2.19 22.80 0.58
C ALA A 187 -3.61 22.76 1.18
N SER A 188 -4.60 23.12 0.38
CA SER A 188 -6.00 23.04 0.78
C SER A 188 -6.39 21.60 1.15
N LYS A 189 -7.48 21.44 1.90
CA LYS A 189 -8.01 20.12 2.29
C LYS A 189 -8.25 19.22 1.07
N THR A 190 -8.86 19.76 0.02
CA THR A 190 -9.15 19.03 -1.22
C THR A 190 -7.87 18.60 -1.93
N GLU A 191 -6.88 19.49 -2.08
CA GLU A 191 -5.60 19.14 -2.72
C GLU A 191 -4.84 18.06 -1.96
N ARG A 192 -4.85 18.11 -0.62
CA ARG A 192 -4.23 17.08 0.23
C ARG A 192 -4.92 15.73 0.08
N PHE A 193 -6.25 15.72 0.05
CA PHE A 193 -7.05 14.52 -0.22
C PHE A 193 -6.71 13.93 -1.60
N GLU A 194 -6.73 14.76 -2.64
CA GLU A 194 -6.40 14.34 -4.00
C GLU A 194 -4.97 13.81 -4.11
N GLU A 195 -4.01 14.46 -3.46
CA GLU A 195 -2.60 14.04 -3.46
C GLU A 195 -2.47 12.60 -2.96
N VAL A 196 -3.11 12.28 -1.82
CA VAL A 196 -3.02 10.95 -1.23
C VAL A 196 -3.81 9.92 -2.05
N PHE A 197 -5.01 10.28 -2.53
CA PHE A 197 -5.80 9.38 -3.38
C PHE A 197 -5.08 9.04 -4.67
N LYS A 198 -4.45 10.03 -5.34
CA LYS A 198 -3.60 9.78 -6.51
C LYS A 198 -2.42 8.88 -6.13
N ALA A 199 -1.76 9.11 -5.00
CA ALA A 199 -0.62 8.30 -4.56
C ALA A 199 -0.97 6.83 -4.26
N LEU A 200 -2.23 6.53 -3.92
CA LEU A 200 -2.69 5.18 -3.58
C LEU A 200 -3.42 4.48 -4.74
N TYR A 201 -4.21 5.21 -5.52
CA TYR A 201 -5.20 4.65 -6.45
C TYR A 201 -5.01 5.08 -7.90
N ASP A 202 -4.07 5.98 -8.22
CA ASP A 202 -3.75 6.25 -9.61
C ASP A 202 -3.28 4.96 -10.31
N LYS A 203 -3.58 4.82 -11.61
CA LYS A 203 -3.41 3.55 -12.35
C LYS A 203 -1.97 3.03 -12.26
N LYS A 204 -1.00 3.94 -12.46
CA LYS A 204 0.44 3.63 -12.36
C LYS A 204 0.88 3.36 -10.92
N MET A 205 0.17 3.87 -9.91
CA MET A 205 0.45 3.57 -8.50
C MET A 205 -0.06 2.17 -8.12
N ILE A 206 -1.23 1.76 -8.62
CA ILE A 206 -1.72 0.39 -8.47
C ILE A 206 -0.79 -0.61 -9.17
N GLU A 207 -0.29 -0.27 -10.34
CA GLU A 207 0.75 -1.06 -11.00
C GLU A 207 1.99 -1.24 -10.11
N LYS A 208 2.53 -0.16 -9.53
CA LYS A 208 3.68 -0.27 -8.62
C LYS A 208 3.37 -1.11 -7.39
N GLU A 209 2.14 -1.07 -6.87
CA GLU A 209 1.71 -1.97 -5.80
C GLU A 209 1.80 -3.44 -6.20
N ILE A 210 1.34 -3.78 -7.42
CA ILE A 210 1.37 -5.13 -7.98
C ILE A 210 2.81 -5.59 -8.22
N LEU A 211 3.64 -4.73 -8.81
CA LEU A 211 4.97 -5.11 -9.29
C LEU A 211 6.07 -5.03 -8.23
N TYR A 212 6.04 -4.02 -7.34
CA TYR A 212 7.24 -3.61 -6.59
C TYR A 212 7.05 -3.40 -5.09
N TYR A 213 5.83 -3.32 -4.56
CA TYR A 213 5.64 -3.00 -3.14
C TYR A 213 5.20 -4.18 -2.27
N ASN A 214 4.91 -5.35 -2.84
CA ASN A 214 4.43 -6.49 -2.08
C ASN A 214 5.27 -7.74 -2.38
N PHE A 215 5.87 -8.32 -1.34
CA PHE A 215 6.75 -9.49 -1.46
C PHE A 215 6.42 -10.54 -0.40
N ILE A 216 6.78 -11.79 -0.69
CA ILE A 216 6.77 -12.87 0.31
C ILE A 216 8.19 -13.10 0.79
N GLU A 217 8.47 -12.79 2.05
CA GLU A 217 9.71 -13.19 2.72
C GLU A 217 9.57 -14.63 3.21
N ARG A 218 10.62 -15.43 3.02
CA ARG A 218 10.70 -16.81 3.49
C ARG A 218 11.98 -17.00 4.29
N ASP A 219 11.87 -17.73 5.40
CA ASP A 219 13.01 -18.04 6.24
C ASP A 219 13.96 -19.02 5.53
N LEU A 220 15.25 -18.71 5.57
CA LEU A 220 16.32 -19.54 5.01
C LEU A 220 17.15 -20.15 6.14
N ILE A 221 17.32 -21.47 6.12
CA ILE A 221 18.26 -22.20 6.97
C ILE A 221 19.47 -22.66 6.15
N LYS A 222 20.62 -22.80 6.80
CA LYS A 222 21.80 -23.38 6.16
C LYS A 222 21.59 -24.89 6.05
N LYS A 223 21.75 -25.43 4.84
CA LYS A 223 21.68 -26.88 4.64
C LYS A 223 22.85 -27.55 5.37
N GLU A 224 22.56 -28.59 6.13
CA GLU A 224 23.55 -29.31 6.92
C GLU A 224 24.68 -29.85 6.01
N GLY A 225 25.93 -29.59 6.39
CA GLY A 225 27.11 -29.95 5.57
C GLY A 225 27.33 -29.14 4.28
N SER A 226 26.50 -28.15 3.96
CA SER A 226 26.63 -27.33 2.73
C SER A 226 26.81 -25.85 3.04
N LYS A 227 27.40 -25.11 2.09
CA LYS A 227 27.40 -23.63 2.10
C LYS A 227 26.10 -23.03 1.56
N THR A 228 25.21 -23.85 1.00
CA THR A 228 23.93 -23.43 0.43
C THR A 228 22.84 -23.29 1.49
N LYS A 229 21.94 -22.32 1.32
CA LYS A 229 20.76 -22.15 2.16
C LYS A 229 19.55 -22.83 1.50
N GLU A 230 18.63 -23.34 2.30
CA GLU A 230 17.33 -23.88 1.88
C GLU A 230 16.20 -23.24 2.68
N TYR A 231 14.98 -23.26 2.16
CA TYR A 231 13.84 -22.70 2.89
C TYR A 231 13.54 -23.55 4.11
N LYS A 232 13.41 -22.90 5.28
CA LYS A 232 13.05 -23.56 6.53
C LYS A 232 11.67 -24.21 6.43
N HIS A 233 10.74 -23.46 5.83
CA HIS A 233 9.38 -23.87 5.52
C HIS A 233 8.94 -23.17 4.22
N ASN A 234 7.93 -23.73 3.54
CA ASN A 234 7.33 -23.08 2.36
C ASN A 234 6.40 -21.90 2.73
N ASP A 235 6.10 -21.73 4.02
CA ASP A 235 5.29 -20.65 4.55
C ASP A 235 6.08 -19.34 4.50
N GLY A 236 5.49 -18.33 3.87
CA GLY A 236 6.12 -17.02 3.71
C GLY A 236 5.25 -15.89 4.25
N ARG A 237 5.91 -14.83 4.70
CA ARG A 237 5.29 -13.65 5.30
C ARG A 237 5.19 -12.52 4.28
N LEU A 238 4.02 -11.88 4.20
CA LEU A 238 3.86 -10.66 3.41
C LEU A 238 4.70 -9.52 4.01
N ILE A 239 5.60 -8.99 3.19
CA ILE A 239 6.29 -7.72 3.43
C ILE A 239 5.70 -6.67 2.48
N SER A 240 5.32 -5.55 3.07
CA SER A 240 4.91 -4.35 2.35
C SER A 240 5.49 -3.10 3.04
N PRO A 241 5.86 -2.05 2.29
CA PRO A 241 6.44 -0.85 2.85
C PRO A 241 5.41 -0.10 3.68
N ARG A 242 5.83 0.44 4.83
CA ARG A 242 5.02 1.39 5.60
C ARG A 242 4.70 2.62 4.74
N PRO A 243 3.61 3.36 5.01
CA PRO A 243 3.23 4.54 4.24
C PRO A 243 4.37 5.54 4.01
N LYS A 244 5.17 5.82 5.06
CA LYS A 244 6.35 6.69 4.96
C LYS A 244 7.47 6.15 4.06
N GLN A 245 7.66 4.83 4.05
CA GLN A 245 8.66 4.18 3.19
C GLN A 245 8.22 4.25 1.72
N LYS A 246 6.97 3.86 1.42
CA LYS A 246 6.40 3.99 0.07
C LYS A 246 6.48 5.42 -0.44
N PHE A 247 6.01 6.38 0.36
CA PHE A 247 6.06 7.81 0.01
C PHE A 247 7.48 8.28 -0.31
N GLY A 248 8.48 7.85 0.48
CA GLY A 248 9.88 8.14 0.23
C GLY A 248 10.37 7.57 -1.10
N THR A 249 10.09 6.29 -1.37
CA THR A 249 10.44 5.64 -2.64
C THR A 249 9.78 6.32 -3.83
N ASP A 250 8.48 6.58 -3.78
CA ASP A 250 7.74 7.27 -4.86
C ASP A 250 8.31 8.66 -5.15
N LYS A 251 8.69 9.41 -4.10
CA LYS A 251 9.32 10.72 -4.26
C LYS A 251 10.67 10.64 -4.94
N VAL A 252 11.47 9.62 -4.63
CA VAL A 252 12.78 9.40 -5.27
C VAL A 252 12.60 8.98 -6.73
N LEU A 253 11.70 8.04 -7.01
CA LEU A 253 11.42 7.60 -8.37
C LEU A 253 10.94 8.77 -9.25
N ALA A 254 9.99 9.57 -8.75
CA ALA A 254 9.53 10.76 -9.47
C ALA A 254 10.66 11.78 -9.70
N LYS A 255 11.62 11.88 -8.78
CA LYS A 255 12.78 12.77 -8.94
C LYS A 255 13.76 12.24 -9.98
N ILE A 256 13.99 10.92 -10.02
CA ILE A 256 14.82 10.27 -11.03
C ILE A 256 14.19 10.42 -12.42
N GLU A 257 12.88 10.19 -12.53
CA GLU A 257 12.14 10.38 -13.78
C GLU A 257 12.25 11.82 -14.29
N GLU A 258 12.12 12.81 -13.40
CA GLU A 258 12.35 14.22 -13.74
C GLU A 258 13.78 14.49 -14.24
N PHE A 259 14.80 13.85 -13.65
CA PHE A 259 16.18 13.96 -14.13
C PHE A 259 16.35 13.38 -15.53
N LEU A 260 15.74 12.23 -15.81
CA LEU A 260 15.85 11.57 -17.11
C LEU A 260 15.13 12.36 -18.20
N ILE A 261 13.92 12.89 -17.93
CA ILE A 261 13.16 13.69 -18.88
C ILE A 261 13.91 14.97 -19.27
N HIS A 262 14.59 15.60 -18.32
CA HIS A 262 15.30 16.86 -18.50
C HIS A 262 16.83 16.70 -18.58
N GLU A 263 17.33 15.51 -18.95
CA GLU A 263 18.76 15.20 -18.98
C GLU A 263 19.52 16.14 -19.94
N ASN A 264 18.88 16.53 -21.05
CA ASN A 264 19.44 17.42 -22.06
C ASN A 264 19.23 18.92 -21.76
N GLU A 265 18.64 19.26 -20.61
CA GLU A 265 18.38 20.64 -20.20
C GLU A 265 19.27 21.03 -18.99
N PRO A 266 20.52 21.47 -19.21
CA PRO A 266 21.50 21.65 -18.13
C PRO A 266 21.05 22.65 -17.06
N ASP A 267 20.29 23.67 -17.43
CA ASP A 267 19.81 24.72 -16.52
C ASP A 267 18.43 24.44 -15.91
N TYR A 268 17.78 23.32 -16.27
CA TYR A 268 16.39 23.06 -15.89
C TYR A 268 16.16 23.19 -14.38
N PHE A 269 16.99 22.52 -13.57
CA PHE A 269 16.85 22.56 -12.11
C PHE A 269 17.19 23.91 -11.49
N ILE A 270 18.05 24.70 -12.13
CA ILE A 270 18.38 26.04 -11.67
C ILE A 270 17.21 26.99 -11.94
N LYS A 271 16.66 26.97 -13.16
CA LYS A 271 15.46 27.74 -13.53
C LYS A 271 14.25 27.36 -12.69
N LYS A 272 14.09 26.08 -12.42
CA LYS A 272 13.03 25.57 -11.52
C LYS A 272 13.22 26.09 -10.09
N LEU A 273 14.42 26.00 -9.53
CA LEU A 273 14.72 26.53 -8.19
C LEU A 273 14.45 28.04 -8.12
N GLU A 274 14.87 28.81 -9.12
CA GLU A 274 14.61 30.25 -9.21
C GLU A 274 13.11 30.55 -9.14
N LYS A 275 12.31 29.83 -9.94
CA LYS A 275 10.85 29.95 -9.95
C LYS A 275 10.23 29.60 -8.60
N GLU A 276 10.70 28.54 -7.94
CA GLU A 276 10.23 28.14 -6.61
C GLU A 276 10.56 29.19 -5.53
N LEU A 277 11.74 29.81 -5.57
CA LEU A 277 12.12 30.85 -4.63
C LEU A 277 11.33 32.15 -4.86
N LYS A 278 11.08 32.52 -6.13
CA LYS A 278 10.20 33.65 -6.50
C LYS A 278 8.77 33.43 -5.98
N ALA A 279 8.23 32.23 -6.15
CA ALA A 279 6.89 31.88 -5.65
C ALA A 279 6.78 31.93 -4.12
N LYS A 280 7.88 31.75 -3.40
CA LYS A 280 7.97 31.93 -1.94
C LYS A 280 8.12 33.38 -1.50
N GLY A 281 8.16 34.33 -2.44
CA GLY A 281 8.25 35.76 -2.16
C GLY A 281 9.66 36.25 -1.79
N LEU A 282 10.72 35.51 -2.14
CA LEU A 282 12.09 35.97 -1.91
C LEU A 282 12.46 37.08 -2.91
N GLY A 283 13.27 38.04 -2.46
CA GLY A 283 13.81 39.11 -3.33
C GLY A 283 14.91 38.62 -4.26
N GLU A 284 15.12 39.32 -5.38
CA GLU A 284 16.05 38.90 -6.44
C GLU A 284 17.49 38.68 -5.95
N VAL A 285 17.98 39.54 -5.04
CA VAL A 285 19.32 39.41 -4.45
C VAL A 285 19.47 38.10 -3.67
N GLN A 286 18.49 37.77 -2.81
CA GLN A 286 18.49 36.53 -2.02
C GLN A 286 18.38 35.30 -2.91
N ILE A 287 17.57 35.37 -3.97
CA ILE A 287 17.45 34.30 -4.96
C ILE A 287 18.82 34.02 -5.61
N GLN A 288 19.53 35.05 -6.05
CA GLN A 288 20.83 34.84 -6.67
C GLN A 288 21.91 34.35 -5.72
N GLU A 289 21.90 34.78 -4.47
CA GLU A 289 22.78 34.19 -3.44
C GLU A 289 22.54 32.68 -3.27
N LEU A 290 21.28 32.25 -3.22
CA LEU A 290 20.91 30.84 -3.06
C LEU A 290 21.25 30.01 -4.30
N ILE A 291 21.04 30.56 -5.50
CA ILE A 291 21.42 29.90 -6.77
C ILE A 291 22.94 29.76 -6.85
N ASN A 292 23.70 30.83 -6.59
CA ASN A 292 25.16 30.79 -6.58
C ASN A 292 25.70 29.77 -5.57
N LYS A 293 25.07 29.69 -4.39
CA LYS A 293 25.39 28.66 -3.40
C LYS A 293 25.13 27.26 -3.94
N ARG A 294 24.01 27.04 -4.64
CA ARG A 294 23.66 25.74 -5.27
C ARG A 294 24.65 25.34 -6.37
N LEU A 295 25.03 26.27 -7.24
CA LEU A 295 25.99 26.04 -8.33
C LEU A 295 27.37 25.59 -7.80
N LYS A 296 27.82 26.12 -6.66
CA LYS A 296 29.07 25.67 -6.00
C LYS A 296 29.06 24.19 -5.61
N TYR A 297 27.89 23.59 -5.41
CA TYR A 297 27.75 22.17 -5.06
C TYR A 297 27.50 21.25 -6.27
N GLN A 298 27.38 21.79 -7.49
CA GLN A 298 27.03 21.03 -8.70
C GLN A 298 28.19 20.25 -9.37
N ASN A 299 29.37 20.16 -8.74
CA ASN A 299 30.45 19.27 -9.21
C ASN A 299 30.07 17.78 -9.06
N ASN A 300 29.34 17.24 -10.05
CA ASN A 300 29.21 15.82 -10.42
C ASN A 300 28.82 14.78 -9.35
N LYS A 301 28.05 15.14 -8.30
CA LYS A 301 27.60 14.17 -7.27
C LYS A 301 26.10 13.87 -7.23
N THR A 302 25.28 14.46 -8.10
CA THR A 302 23.84 14.57 -7.85
C THR A 302 23.05 13.27 -8.03
N VAL A 303 23.35 12.46 -9.06
CA VAL A 303 22.58 11.23 -9.36
C VAL A 303 22.96 10.08 -8.41
N TYR A 304 24.25 9.79 -8.28
CA TYR A 304 24.73 8.73 -7.38
C TYR A 304 24.44 9.03 -5.90
N SER A 305 24.48 10.30 -5.47
CA SER A 305 24.17 10.67 -4.09
C SER A 305 22.70 10.46 -3.71
N LEU A 306 21.75 10.60 -4.65
CA LEU A 306 20.32 10.41 -4.37
C LEU A 306 19.97 8.92 -4.19
N LEU A 307 20.56 8.05 -5.03
CA LEU A 307 20.45 6.60 -4.87
C LEU A 307 21.10 6.13 -3.56
N LEU A 308 22.25 6.71 -3.19
CA LEU A 308 22.99 6.35 -1.96
C LEU A 308 22.37 6.92 -0.67
N GLN A 309 21.75 8.11 -0.70
CA GLN A 309 21.15 8.75 0.49
C GLN A 309 19.98 7.95 1.08
N TYR A 310 19.29 7.12 0.30
CA TYR A 310 18.23 6.24 0.82
C TYR A 310 18.67 4.78 1.00
N ALA A 311 19.81 4.37 0.44
CA ALA A 311 20.47 3.10 0.80
C ALA A 311 20.99 3.10 2.25
N ALA A 312 21.22 4.28 2.84
CA ALA A 312 21.47 4.44 4.27
C ALA A 312 20.15 4.56 5.05
N GLY A 313 19.36 3.47 5.09
CA GLY A 313 18.10 3.43 5.85
C GLY A 313 17.06 2.44 5.32
N PHE A 314 17.14 2.11 4.03
CA PHE A 314 16.71 0.80 3.53
C PHE A 314 17.82 -0.19 3.90
N GLY A 315 17.53 -1.18 4.73
CA GLY A 315 18.53 -2.15 5.17
C GLY A 315 19.26 -2.75 3.97
N LYS A 316 20.60 -2.56 3.94
CA LYS A 316 21.53 -3.23 3.00
C LYS A 316 21.38 -4.77 3.01
N SER A 317 20.60 -5.32 3.93
CA SER A 317 20.44 -6.75 4.19
C SER A 317 19.21 -7.41 3.55
N ASN A 318 18.20 -6.66 3.08
CA ASN A 318 16.90 -7.26 2.70
C ASN A 318 16.49 -7.09 1.23
N ILE A 319 17.28 -6.41 0.39
CA ILE A 319 16.98 -6.26 -1.06
C ILE A 319 18.07 -6.90 -1.94
N ILE A 320 19.21 -7.26 -1.36
CA ILE A 320 20.21 -8.11 -2.02
C ILE A 320 20.21 -9.43 -1.27
N GLY A 321 19.23 -10.26 -1.61
CA GLY A 321 19.19 -11.69 -1.26
C GLY A 321 19.50 -12.50 -2.51
#